data_AF-A0A3A6NA06-F1
#
_entry.id   AF-A0A3A6NA06-F1
#
_cell.length_a   1.000
_cell.length_b   1.000
_cell.length_c   1.000
_cell.angle_alpha   90.00
_cell.angle_beta   90.00
_cell.angle_gamma   90.00
#
_symmetry.space_group_name_H-M   'P 1'
#
loop_
_entity.id
_entity.type
_entity.pdbx_description
1 polymer ?
#
loop_
_entity_poly.entity_id
_entity_poly.type
_entity_poly.pdbx_seq_one_letter_code
_entity_poly.pdbx_strand_id
1 'polypeptide(L)'
;MTINFKEEVLRRKDEIILDLQNLIKINSEMTTFDPKRKGAPFGEGTKEALDFMLSLGERDGFSTINLDGYAGHIEYGNQKEFVGMIGHLDVVPAGSG
;
A
#
# COMPACT_ATOMS: atom_id res chain seq x y z
N MET A 1 -16.65 12.41 22.77
CA MET A 1 -17.12 12.77 21.41
C MET A 1 -17.54 11.49 20.72
N THR A 2 -18.71 11.50 20.06
CA THR A 2 -19.16 10.37 19.24
C THR A 2 -18.84 10.67 17.78
N ILE A 3 -18.04 9.83 17.14
CA ILE A 3 -17.66 10.00 15.73
C ILE A 3 -18.74 9.36 14.85
N ASN A 4 -19.27 10.11 13.88
CA ASN A 4 -20.10 9.57 12.82
C ASN A 4 -19.21 9.05 11.67
N PHE A 5 -18.78 7.80 11.77
CA PHE A 5 -17.85 7.20 10.80
C PHE A 5 -18.37 7.22 9.36
N LYS A 6 -19.69 7.08 9.15
CA LYS A 6 -20.27 7.12 7.80
C LYS A 6 -20.05 8.48 7.14
N GLU A 7 -20.27 9.55 7.88
CA GLU A 7 -20.09 10.92 7.39
C GLU A 7 -18.61 11.26 7.17
N GLU A 8 -17.72 10.80 8.05
CA GLU A 8 -16.28 10.96 7.87
C GLU A 8 -15.75 10.27 6.61
N VAL A 9 -16.26 9.07 6.28
CA VAL A 9 -15.94 8.37 5.04
C VAL A 9 -16.47 9.13 3.83
N LEU A 10 -17.72 9.57 3.86
CA LEU A 10 -18.33 10.31 2.75
C LEU A 10 -17.59 11.62 2.45
N ARG A 11 -17.08 12.30 3.48
CA ARG A 11 -16.30 13.53 3.33
C ARG A 11 -14.97 13.34 2.58
N ARG A 12 -14.37 12.14 2.64
CA ARG A 12 -13.10 11.78 2.00
C ARG A 12 -13.26 10.89 0.78
N LYS A 13 -14.50 10.64 0.35
CA LYS A 13 -14.82 9.66 -0.70
C LYS A 13 -13.99 9.89 -1.97
N ASP A 14 -13.92 11.13 -2.44
CA ASP A 14 -13.26 11.44 -3.71
C ASP A 14 -11.75 11.26 -3.64
N GLU A 15 -11.13 11.61 -2.51
CA GLU A 15 -9.70 11.38 -2.24
C GLU A 15 -9.38 9.88 -2.17
N ILE A 16 -10.19 9.11 -1.44
CA ILE A 16 -10.02 7.65 -1.33
C ILE A 16 -10.15 6.98 -2.70
N ILE A 17 -11.11 7.41 -3.53
CA ILE A 17 -11.30 6.88 -4.88
C ILE A 17 -10.11 7.26 -5.77
N LEU A 18 -9.58 8.48 -5.66
CA LEU A 18 -8.44 8.92 -6.45
C LEU A 18 -7.17 8.13 -6.10
N ASP A 19 -6.89 7.93 -4.82
CA ASP A 19 -5.75 7.12 -4.35
C ASP A 19 -5.86 5.68 -4.85
N LEU A 20 -7.06 5.09 -4.74
CA LEU A 20 -7.34 3.74 -5.25
C LEU A 20 -7.13 3.66 -6.77
N GLN A 21 -7.63 4.63 -7.54
CA GLN A 21 -7.44 4.67 -8.98
C GLN A 21 -5.96 4.78 -9.37
N ASN A 22 -5.17 5.55 -8.62
CA ASN A 22 -3.74 5.68 -8.87
C ASN A 22 -2.99 4.39 -8.51
N LEU A 23 -3.37 3.71 -7.43
CA LEU A 23 -2.84 2.38 -7.10
C LEU A 23 -3.18 1.34 -8.18
N ILE A 24 -4.43 1.29 -8.65
CA ILE A 24 -4.89 0.32 -9.68
C ILE A 24 -4.19 0.53 -11.03
N LYS A 25 -3.76 1.74 -11.36
CA LYS A 25 -3.01 1.99 -12.60
C LYS A 25 -1.62 1.33 -12.62
N ILE A 26 -1.09 0.97 -11.44
CA ILE A 26 0.19 0.28 -11.31
C ILE A 26 -0.05 -1.20 -11.60
N ASN A 27 0.57 -1.72 -12.66
CA ASN A 27 0.57 -3.16 -12.91
C ASN A 27 1.56 -3.84 -11.95
N SER A 28 1.03 -4.31 -10.82
CA SER A 28 1.78 -5.02 -9.76
C SER A 28 1.75 -6.55 -9.93
N GLU A 29 1.62 -7.05 -11.15
CA GLU A 29 1.84 -8.46 -11.46
C GLU A 29 3.27 -8.88 -11.09
N MET A 30 3.41 -10.04 -10.45
CA MET A 30 4.73 -10.62 -10.19
C MET A 30 5.32 -11.16 -11.50
N THR A 31 6.19 -10.37 -12.13
CA THR A 31 6.85 -10.72 -13.41
C THR A 31 8.13 -11.52 -13.24
N THR A 32 8.75 -11.48 -12.05
CA THR A 32 10.03 -12.11 -11.76
C THR A 32 10.20 -12.32 -10.26
N PHE A 33 11.05 -13.25 -9.87
CA PHE A 33 11.50 -13.40 -8.49
C PHE A 33 13.02 -13.55 -8.44
N ASP A 34 13.69 -12.62 -7.77
CA ASP A 34 15.13 -12.69 -7.52
C ASP A 34 15.45 -12.15 -6.11
N PRO A 35 15.78 -13.03 -5.15
CA PRO A 35 16.06 -12.59 -3.78
C PRO A 35 17.36 -11.82 -3.62
N LYS A 36 18.22 -11.77 -4.66
CA LYS A 36 19.43 -10.96 -4.67
C LYS A 36 19.20 -9.57 -5.27
N ARG A 37 18.05 -9.35 -5.91
CA ARG A 37 17.69 -8.06 -6.48
C ARG A 37 17.33 -7.09 -5.35
N LYS A 38 18.04 -5.98 -5.28
CA LYS A 38 17.83 -4.96 -4.24
C LYS A 38 16.55 -4.19 -4.50
N GLY A 39 15.64 -4.17 -3.54
CA GLY A 39 14.45 -3.30 -3.53
C GLY A 39 13.30 -3.72 -4.45
N ALA A 40 13.50 -4.69 -5.35
CA ALA A 40 12.48 -5.15 -6.29
C ALA A 40 12.43 -6.69 -6.43
N PRO A 41 12.46 -7.47 -5.33
CA PRO A 41 12.60 -8.92 -5.39
C PRO A 41 11.51 -9.60 -6.21
N PHE A 42 10.33 -8.98 -6.36
CA PHE A 42 9.16 -9.47 -7.10
C PHE A 42 8.91 -8.73 -8.44
N GLY A 43 9.87 -7.93 -8.91
CA GLY A 43 9.74 -7.09 -10.10
C GLY A 43 9.48 -5.60 -9.81
N GLU A 44 9.53 -4.78 -10.86
CA GLU A 44 9.41 -3.32 -10.71
C GLU A 44 7.98 -2.88 -10.39
N GLY A 45 6.96 -3.54 -10.96
CA GLY A 45 5.56 -3.18 -10.72
C GLY A 45 5.10 -3.40 -9.28
N THR A 46 5.55 -4.51 -8.67
CA THR A 46 5.30 -4.79 -7.24
C THR A 46 6.02 -3.79 -6.33
N LYS A 47 7.27 -3.42 -6.68
CA LYS A 47 8.02 -2.35 -6.01
C LYS A 47 7.28 -1.01 -6.11
N GLU A 48 6.84 -0.62 -7.31
CA GLU A 48 6.14 0.63 -7.55
C GLU A 48 4.85 0.73 -6.73
N ALA A 49 4.07 -0.35 -6.66
CA ALA A 49 2.87 -0.40 -5.84
C ALA A 49 3.18 -0.28 -4.34
N LEU A 50 4.23 -0.95 -3.87
CA LEU A 50 4.69 -0.85 -2.48
C LEU A 50 5.13 0.57 -2.14
N ASP A 51 5.98 1.18 -2.96
CA ASP A 51 6.48 2.54 -2.75
C ASP A 51 5.33 3.56 -2.80
N PHE A 52 4.37 3.38 -3.72
CA PHE A 52 3.18 4.22 -3.79
C PHE A 52 2.37 4.14 -2.49
N MET A 53 2.09 2.94 -1.99
CA MET A 53 1.32 2.74 -0.76
C MET A 53 2.02 3.34 0.47
N LEU A 54 3.34 3.17 0.58
CA LEU A 54 4.12 3.80 1.64
C LEU A 54 4.11 5.33 1.51
N SER A 55 4.19 5.88 0.30
CA SER A 55 4.11 7.33 0.09
C SER A 55 2.75 7.93 0.52
N LEU A 56 1.65 7.18 0.39
CA LEU A 56 0.35 7.60 0.92
C LEU A 56 0.38 7.65 2.45
N GLY A 57 0.98 6.65 3.10
CA GLY A 57 1.20 6.64 4.54
C GLY A 57 1.97 7.87 5.02
N GLU A 58 3.10 8.18 4.37
CA GLU A 58 3.90 9.36 4.68
C GLU A 58 3.13 10.67 4.47
N ARG A 59 2.42 10.79 3.34
CA ARG A 59 1.57 11.96 3.01
C ARG A 59 0.53 12.21 4.10
N ASP A 60 -0.08 11.14 4.61
CA ASP A 60 -1.16 11.22 5.60
C ASP A 60 -0.64 11.30 7.05
N GLY A 61 0.69 11.38 7.23
CA GLY A 61 1.34 11.64 8.51
C GLY A 61 1.68 10.39 9.33
N PHE A 62 1.67 9.21 8.70
CA PHE A 62 2.11 7.96 9.32
C PHE A 62 3.62 7.77 9.20
N SER A 63 4.20 6.93 10.06
CA SER A 63 5.57 6.44 9.88
C SER A 63 5.55 5.23 8.98
N THR A 64 6.49 5.16 8.05
CA THR A 64 6.57 4.09 7.06
C THR A 64 7.92 3.40 7.09
N ILE A 65 7.92 2.11 6.82
CA ILE A 65 9.14 1.30 6.73
C ILE A 65 9.04 0.44 5.48
N ASN A 66 10.07 0.48 4.64
CA ASN A 66 10.25 -0.44 3.52
C ASN A 66 11.29 -1.51 3.92
N LEU A 67 10.92 -2.79 3.82
CA LEU A 67 11.78 -3.94 4.12
C LEU A 67 12.41 -4.47 2.84
N ASP A 68 13.35 -3.72 2.27
CA ASP A 68 14.11 -4.08 1.06
C ASP A 68 13.25 -4.47 -0.16
N GLY A 69 12.05 -3.90 -0.28
CA GLY A 69 11.10 -4.18 -1.34
C GLY A 69 10.27 -5.46 -1.17
N TYR A 70 10.45 -6.18 -0.06
CA TYR A 70 9.68 -7.38 0.23
C TYR A 70 8.31 -7.09 0.84
N ALA A 71 8.26 -6.12 1.73
CA ALA A 71 7.07 -5.72 2.47
C ALA A 71 7.22 -4.29 2.98
N GLY A 72 6.10 -3.71 3.41
CA GLY A 72 6.06 -2.39 4.00
C GLY A 72 5.21 -2.36 5.26
N HIS A 73 5.55 -1.46 6.17
CA HIS A 73 4.77 -1.16 7.36
C HIS A 73 4.33 0.30 7.31
N ILE A 74 3.08 0.56 7.71
CA ILE A 74 2.54 1.90 7.96
C ILE A 74 2.08 1.89 9.41
N GLU A 75 2.68 2.74 10.24
CA GLU A 75 2.57 2.70 11.69
C GLU A 75 1.92 3.97 12.25
N TYR A 76 1.05 3.78 13.24
CA TYR A 76 0.41 4.85 14.00
C TYR A 76 0.55 4.57 15.49
N GLY A 77 1.20 5.49 16.22
CA GLY A 77 1.49 5.35 17.65
C GLY A 77 2.90 4.83 17.95
N ASN A 78 3.17 4.52 19.22
CA ASN A 78 4.48 4.12 19.75
C ASN A 78 4.36 3.14 20.94
N GLN A 79 3.24 2.43 21.04
CA GLN A 79 2.90 1.57 22.16
C GLN A 79 3.54 0.18 22.01
N LYS A 80 3.76 -0.51 23.13
CA LYS A 80 4.33 -1.87 23.15
C LYS A 80 3.42 -2.92 22.53
N GLU A 81 2.11 -2.77 22.74
CA GLU A 81 1.08 -3.63 22.17
C GLU A 81 0.42 -2.90 21.01
N PHE A 82 0.16 -3.62 19.92
CA PHE A 82 -0.44 -3.07 18.71
C PHE A 82 -1.34 -4.10 18.04
N VAL A 83 -2.24 -3.61 17.18
CA VAL A 83 -3.05 -4.44 16.30
C VAL A 83 -2.48 -4.35 14.90
N GLY A 84 -2.12 -5.49 14.31
CA GLY A 84 -1.63 -5.56 12.94
C GLY A 84 -2.77 -5.78 11.95
N MET A 85 -2.71 -5.09 10.80
CA MET A 85 -3.55 -5.36 9.62
C MET A 85 -2.62 -5.73 8.48
N ILE A 86 -2.88 -6.87 7.82
CA ILE A 86 -2.05 -7.38 6.73
C ILE A 86 -2.89 -7.41 5.46
N GLY A 87 -2.37 -6.81 4.40
CA GLY A 87 -2.91 -6.85 3.05
C GLY A 87 -1.81 -7.17 2.04
N HIS A 88 -2.19 -7.31 0.77
CA HIS A 88 -1.27 -7.54 -0.34
C HIS A 88 -1.53 -6.52 -1.45
N LEU A 89 -0.48 -6.18 -2.21
CA LEU A 89 -0.52 -5.18 -3.29
C LEU A 89 -0.29 -5.79 -4.67
N ASP A 90 0.20 -7.04 -4.73
CA ASP A 90 0.36 -7.78 -5.97
C ASP A 90 -0.99 -8.23 -6.53
N VAL A 91 -1.04 -8.33 -7.85
CA VAL A 91 -2.21 -8.81 -8.59
C VAL A 91 -1.84 -9.99 -9.47
N VAL A 92 -2.85 -10.73 -9.90
CA VAL A 92 -2.71 -11.77 -10.92
C VAL A 92 -2.74 -11.14 -12.32
N PRO A 93 -2.18 -11.81 -13.34
CA PRO A 93 -2.22 -11.31 -14.70
C PRO A 93 -3.61 -10.97 -15.21
N ALA A 94 -3.72 -9.81 -15.86
CA ALA A 94 -4.96 -9.43 -16.53
C ALA A 94 -5.31 -10.45 -17.63
N GLY A 95 -6.55 -10.96 -17.60
CA GLY A 95 -7.07 -11.85 -18.64
C GLY A 95 -7.33 -11.13 -19.96
N SER A 96 -7.56 -11.89 -21.03
CA SER A 96 -7.86 -11.35 -22.37
C SER A 96 -9.31 -10.85 -22.56
N GLY A 97 -10.18 -11.07 -21.58
CA GLY A 97 -11.64 -10.92 -21.74
C GLY A 97 -12.28 -12.22 -22.20
#